data_AF-A0A8T7KEB0-F1
#
_entry.id   AF-A0A8T7KEB0-F1
#
_cell.length_a   1.000
_cell.length_b   1.000
_cell.length_c   1.000
_cell.angle_alpha   90.00
_cell.angle_beta   90.00
_cell.angle_gamma   90.00
#
_symmetry.space_group_name_H-M   'P 1'
#
loop_
_entity.id
_entity.type
_entity.pdbx_description
1 polymer ?
#
loop_
_entity_poly.entity_id
_entity_poly.type
_entity_poly.pdbx_seq_one_letter_code
_entity_poly.pdbx_strand_id
1 'polypeptide(L)'
;MGRLAVEKAKQVHRRHPGLGFPLDMERLAGAEGCECLSWPFVGPVREVKRDYFIGLAQGLGEREKRCLIAHALAHHLMHTGNQLSFQGWQKGSVSRQEQQADECSAHILMPEDELKKVECLPVWEIAEHFGVLEDVARRRLTEFATDSELRRWRRKDEKGKSP
;
A
#
# COMPACT_ATOMS: atom_id res chain seq x y z
N MET A 1 8.96 -9.43 16.80
CA MET A 1 9.34 -8.03 16.54
C MET A 1 8.46 -7.53 15.39
N GLY A 2 7.65 -6.50 15.62
CA GLY A 2 6.79 -5.95 14.56
C GLY A 2 7.63 -5.34 13.44
N ARG A 3 7.31 -5.66 12.19
CA ARG A 3 7.98 -5.05 11.03
C ARG A 3 7.67 -3.54 11.06
N LEU A 4 8.71 -2.70 10.99
CA LEU A 4 8.62 -1.23 11.07
C LEU A 4 7.56 -0.64 10.11
N ALA A 5 7.45 -1.21 8.90
CA ALA A 5 6.46 -0.84 7.88
C ALA A 5 5.02 -0.96 8.39
N VAL A 6 4.70 -2.07 9.06
CA VAL A 6 3.36 -2.34 9.62
C VAL A 6 3.04 -1.36 10.74
N GLU A 7 4.00 -1.08 11.63
CA GLU A 7 3.79 -0.13 12.72
C GLU A 7 3.60 1.31 12.21
N LYS A 8 4.33 1.69 11.15
CA LYS A 8 4.15 3.00 10.50
C LYS A 8 2.77 3.12 9.85
N ALA A 9 2.31 2.11 9.14
CA ALA A 9 0.96 2.09 8.58
C ALA A 9 -0.11 2.20 9.69
N LYS A 10 0.05 1.49 10.80
CA LYS A 10 -0.84 1.60 11.97
C LYS A 10 -0.82 3.00 12.60
N GLN A 11 0.33 3.67 12.65
CA GLN A 11 0.42 5.05 13.14
C GLN A 11 -0.36 6.04 12.28
N VAL A 12 -0.36 5.86 10.95
CA VAL A 12 -1.16 6.69 10.03
C VAL A 12 -2.65 6.51 10.32
N HIS A 13 -3.15 5.27 10.38
CA HIS A 13 -4.56 4.98 10.67
C HIS A 13 -5.00 5.48 12.05
N ARG A 14 -4.11 5.47 13.06
CA ARG A 14 -4.39 6.04 14.38
C ARG A 14 -4.51 7.56 14.37
N ARG A 15 -3.73 8.25 13.53
CA ARG A 15 -3.77 9.72 13.40
C ARG A 15 -4.99 10.21 12.63
N HIS A 16 -5.48 9.38 11.70
CA HIS A 16 -6.63 9.69 10.85
C HIS A 16 -7.75 8.66 11.06
N PRO A 17 -8.45 8.70 12.21
CA PRO A 17 -9.58 7.81 12.44
C PRO A 17 -10.76 8.14 11.50
N GLY A 18 -11.53 7.12 11.14
CA GLY A 18 -12.77 7.30 10.35
C GLY A 18 -12.57 7.43 8.84
N LEU A 19 -11.41 7.01 8.32
CA LEU A 19 -11.23 6.86 6.88
C LEU A 19 -12.15 5.76 6.32
N GLY A 20 -12.82 6.07 5.21
CA GLY A 20 -13.63 5.11 4.46
C GLY A 20 -12.80 4.32 3.44
N PHE A 21 -13.26 3.11 3.10
CA PHE A 21 -12.65 2.28 2.07
C PHE A 21 -13.57 2.24 0.84
N PRO A 22 -13.03 2.44 -0.38
CA PRO A 22 -11.62 2.66 -0.72
C PRO A 22 -11.03 4.01 -0.23
N LEU A 23 -9.82 4.03 0.35
CA LEU A 23 -9.19 5.24 0.91
C LEU A 23 -9.02 6.41 -0.09
N ASP A 24 -9.34 7.62 0.33
CA ASP A 24 -8.93 8.84 -0.38
C ASP A 24 -7.45 9.13 -0.07
N MET A 25 -6.57 8.67 -0.95
CA MET A 25 -5.13 8.76 -0.75
C MET A 25 -4.57 10.17 -0.95
N GLU A 26 -5.19 10.99 -1.80
CA GLU A 26 -4.78 12.40 -1.96
C GLU A 26 -5.05 13.17 -0.68
N ARG A 27 -6.25 12.98 -0.10
CA ARG A 27 -6.60 13.58 1.19
C ARG A 27 -5.70 13.09 2.32
N LEU A 28 -5.41 11.78 2.37
CA LEU A 28 -4.53 11.22 3.39
C LEU A 28 -3.10 11.73 3.26
N ALA A 29 -2.55 11.78 2.05
CA ALA A 29 -1.23 12.35 1.78
C ALA A 29 -1.17 13.83 2.18
N GLY A 30 -2.20 14.62 1.83
CA GLY A 30 -2.35 16.01 2.26
C GLY A 30 -2.31 16.19 3.77
N ALA A 31 -3.04 15.34 4.50
CA ALA A 31 -3.07 15.36 5.96
C ALA A 31 -1.74 14.94 6.60
N GLU A 32 -0.90 14.20 5.88
CA GLU A 32 0.47 13.85 6.26
C GLU A 32 1.51 14.88 5.78
N GLY A 33 1.07 15.99 5.19
CA GLY A 33 1.93 17.08 4.75
C GLY A 33 2.54 16.87 3.36
N CYS A 34 1.97 15.99 2.55
CA CYS A 34 2.35 15.77 1.16
C CYS A 34 1.35 16.39 0.19
N GLU A 35 1.82 17.00 -0.89
CA GLU A 35 0.99 17.54 -1.97
C GLU A 35 1.07 16.64 -3.21
N CYS A 36 -0.08 16.13 -3.66
CA CYS A 36 -0.17 15.31 -4.86
C CYS A 36 -0.34 16.21 -6.10
N LEU A 37 0.58 16.07 -7.06
CA LEU A 37 0.58 16.86 -8.29
C LEU A 37 0.54 15.93 -9.50
N SER A 38 -0.20 16.30 -10.54
CA SER A 38 -0.08 15.64 -11.83
C SER A 38 0.98 16.35 -12.67
N TRP A 39 2.00 15.61 -13.09
CA TRP A 39 3.03 16.12 -13.99
C TRP A 39 3.01 15.37 -15.32
N PRO A 40 3.25 16.07 -16.45
CA PRO A 40 3.34 15.46 -17.77
C PRO A 40 4.70 14.73 -17.90
N PHE A 41 4.88 13.64 -17.15
CA PHE A 41 6.04 12.79 -17.34
C PHE A 41 5.96 12.13 -18.71
N VAL A 42 7.05 12.20 -19.46
CA VAL A 42 7.29 11.27 -20.57
C VAL A 42 7.89 10.01 -19.94
N GLY A 43 7.36 8.83 -20.28
CA GLY A 43 7.80 7.55 -19.70
C GLY A 43 9.33 7.39 -19.72
N PRO A 44 9.93 6.63 -18.78
CA PRO A 44 9.32 5.55 -17.98
C PRO A 44 8.98 5.91 -16.52
N VAL A 45 9.01 7.18 -16.15
CA VAL A 45 8.74 7.63 -14.76
C VAL A 45 7.24 7.70 -14.52
N ARG A 46 6.76 7.01 -13.48
CA ARG A 46 5.32 6.97 -13.13
C ARG A 46 4.99 7.80 -11.89
N GLU A 47 5.96 7.89 -11.00
CA GLU A 47 5.85 8.60 -9.73
C GLU A 47 7.22 9.20 -9.35
N VAL A 48 7.19 10.44 -8.86
CA VAL A 48 8.35 11.12 -8.27
C VAL A 48 7.96 11.64 -6.91
N LYS A 49 8.71 11.26 -5.88
CA LYS A 49 8.62 11.89 -4.56
C LYS A 49 9.80 12.85 -4.39
N ARG A 50 9.50 14.15 -4.30
CA ARG A 50 10.51 15.19 -4.01
C ARG A 50 10.05 16.04 -2.83
N ASP A 51 10.80 16.00 -1.73
CA ASP A 51 10.45 16.68 -0.48
C ASP A 51 9.03 16.29 0.01
N TYR A 52 8.08 17.21 -0.13
CA TYR A 52 6.68 17.07 0.23
C TYR A 52 5.77 16.81 -1.00
N PHE A 53 6.31 16.77 -2.21
CA PHE A 53 5.54 16.59 -3.43
C PHE A 53 5.53 15.14 -3.89
N ILE A 54 4.34 14.64 -4.25
CA ILE A 54 4.10 13.36 -4.90
C ILE A 54 3.63 13.66 -6.32
N GLY A 55 4.55 13.60 -7.28
CA GLY A 55 4.26 13.78 -8.70
C GLY A 55 3.77 12.47 -9.32
N LEU A 56 2.62 12.48 -9.98
CA LEU A 56 2.04 11.34 -10.71
C LEU A 56 1.97 11.60 -12.21
N ALA A 57 2.20 10.56 -13.02
CA ALA A 57 1.99 10.64 -14.47
C ALA A 57 0.52 10.87 -14.84
N GLN A 58 0.29 11.54 -15.97
CA GLN A 58 -1.06 11.71 -16.53
C GLN A 58 -1.58 10.39 -17.13
N GLY A 59 -2.90 10.22 -17.14
CA GLY A 59 -3.58 9.07 -17.75
C GLY A 59 -3.60 7.79 -16.91
N LEU A 60 -3.14 7.84 -15.65
CA LEU A 60 -3.24 6.72 -14.72
C LEU A 60 -4.69 6.47 -14.29
N GLY A 61 -5.07 5.19 -14.15
CA GLY A 61 -6.37 4.82 -13.58
C GLY A 61 -6.45 5.12 -12.08
N GLU A 62 -7.65 5.29 -11.54
CA GLU A 62 -7.84 5.68 -10.14
C GLU A 62 -7.26 4.69 -9.11
N ARG A 63 -7.35 3.37 -9.38
CA ARG A 63 -6.74 2.34 -8.53
C ARG A 63 -5.21 2.45 -8.52
N GLU A 64 -4.65 2.78 -9.67
CA GLU A 64 -3.21 2.90 -9.84
C GLU A 64 -2.66 4.15 -9.19
N LYS A 65 -3.31 5.30 -9.36
CA LYS A 65 -2.98 6.54 -8.65
C LYS A 65 -2.96 6.32 -7.14
N ARG A 66 -4.01 5.70 -6.61
CA ARG A 66 -4.13 5.38 -5.18
C ARG A 66 -2.95 4.53 -4.68
N CYS A 67 -2.58 3.48 -5.41
CA CYS A 67 -1.44 2.65 -5.06
C CYS A 67 -0.11 3.42 -5.10
N LEU A 68 0.10 4.25 -6.13
CA LEU A 68 1.31 5.07 -6.26
C LEU A 68 1.41 6.14 -5.16
N ILE A 69 0.32 6.84 -4.84
CA ILE A 69 0.31 7.81 -3.74
C ILE A 69 0.63 7.13 -2.42
N ALA A 70 0.06 5.95 -2.16
CA ALA A 70 0.36 5.19 -0.95
C ALA A 70 1.82 4.75 -0.86
N HIS A 71 2.43 4.37 -1.98
CA HIS A 71 3.86 4.04 -2.06
C HIS A 71 4.74 5.26 -1.79
N ALA A 72 4.45 6.39 -2.44
CA ALA A 72 5.14 7.65 -2.22
C ALA A 72 5.05 8.11 -0.76
N LEU A 73 3.86 7.98 -0.16
CA LEU A 73 3.62 8.30 1.23
C LEU A 73 4.38 7.37 2.17
N ALA A 74 4.41 6.06 1.89
CA ALA A 74 5.20 5.11 2.64
C ALA A 74 6.69 5.49 2.64
N HIS A 75 7.23 5.90 1.49
CA HIS A 75 8.58 6.45 1.40
C HIS A 75 8.77 7.68 2.27
N HIS A 76 7.85 8.65 2.21
CA HIS A 76 7.88 9.84 3.06
C HIS A 76 7.89 9.51 4.56
N LEU A 77 7.10 8.51 4.98
CA LEU A 77 6.95 8.12 6.39
C LEU A 77 8.13 7.30 6.94
N MET A 78 8.82 6.57 6.07
CA MET A 78 9.82 5.58 6.46
C MET A 78 11.26 6.02 6.21
N HIS A 79 11.50 6.83 5.18
CA HIS A 79 12.83 7.11 4.66
C HIS A 79 13.07 8.61 4.50
N THR A 80 14.30 9.04 4.79
CA THR A 80 14.74 10.43 4.55
C THR A 80 15.31 10.57 3.14
N GLY A 81 14.80 11.51 2.32
CA GLY A 81 15.36 11.83 1.00
C GLY A 81 14.33 11.96 -0.14
N ASN A 82 14.83 12.19 -1.36
CA ASN A 82 14.07 12.20 -2.62
C ASN A 82 14.09 10.80 -3.25
N GLN A 83 12.99 10.34 -3.84
CA GLN A 83 12.85 9.00 -4.40
C GLN A 83 12.19 9.03 -5.80
N LEU A 84 12.61 8.11 -6.67
CA LEU A 84 12.14 7.98 -8.05
C LEU A 84 11.61 6.55 -8.29
N SER A 85 10.41 6.44 -8.86
CA SER A 85 9.78 5.17 -9.24
C SER A 85 9.73 5.02 -10.76
N PHE A 86 10.33 3.94 -11.28
CA PHE A 86 10.49 3.66 -12.71
C PHE A 86 9.67 2.44 -13.16
N GLN A 87 9.09 2.48 -14.36
CA GLN A 87 8.46 1.32 -14.99
C GLN A 87 9.53 0.31 -15.47
N GLY A 88 9.47 -0.93 -14.95
CA GLY A 88 10.26 -2.06 -15.46
C GLY A 88 11.68 -2.23 -14.92
N TRP A 89 12.18 -1.35 -14.05
CA TRP A 89 13.56 -1.42 -13.54
C TRP A 89 13.72 -2.20 -12.21
N GLN A 90 12.99 -3.31 -12.05
CA GLN A 90 13.04 -4.14 -10.83
C GLN A 90 13.75 -5.49 -10.99
N LYS A 91 14.36 -5.80 -12.14
CA LYS A 91 15.10 -7.05 -12.35
C LYS A 91 16.59 -6.91 -11.96
N GLY A 92 16.89 -6.94 -10.66
CA GLY A 92 18.29 -7.14 -10.23
C GLY A 92 18.53 -7.01 -8.73
N SER A 93 17.86 -6.07 -8.07
CA SER A 93 17.93 -5.86 -6.62
C SER A 93 16.84 -4.85 -6.24
N VAL A 94 15.69 -5.32 -5.74
CA VAL A 94 14.73 -4.41 -5.08
C VAL A 94 15.42 -3.96 -3.80
N SER A 95 15.65 -2.65 -3.68
CA SER A 95 16.32 -2.12 -2.49
C SER A 95 15.46 -2.45 -1.25
N ARG A 96 16.11 -2.64 -0.10
CA ARG A 96 15.39 -2.84 1.16
C ARG A 96 14.38 -1.72 1.43
N GLN A 97 14.67 -0.50 1.00
CA GLN A 97 13.77 0.65 1.15
C GLN A 97 12.51 0.51 0.31
N GLU A 98 12.62 0.07 -0.95
CA GLU A 98 11.45 -0.18 -1.81
C GLU A 98 10.57 -1.31 -1.26
N GLN A 99 11.16 -2.42 -0.80
CA GLN A 99 10.37 -3.50 -0.21
C GLN A 99 9.66 -3.06 1.08
N GLN A 100 10.31 -2.22 1.87
CA GLN A 100 9.70 -1.63 3.07
C GLN A 100 8.57 -0.66 2.73
N ALA A 101 8.72 0.14 1.66
CA ALA A 101 7.69 1.05 1.18
C ALA A 101 6.49 0.28 0.58
N ASP A 102 6.74 -0.77 -0.20
CA ASP A 102 5.72 -1.69 -0.70
C ASP A 102 4.91 -2.32 0.44
N GLU A 103 5.59 -2.81 1.47
CA GLU A 103 4.93 -3.39 2.65
C GLU A 103 4.08 -2.34 3.37
N CYS A 104 4.65 -1.16 3.63
CA CYS A 104 3.95 -0.12 4.37
C CYS A 104 2.74 0.40 3.59
N SER A 105 2.87 0.65 2.29
CA SER A 105 1.78 1.10 1.43
C SER A 105 0.65 0.08 1.38
N ALA A 106 0.97 -1.22 1.27
CA ALA A 106 -0.03 -2.29 1.33
C ALA A 106 -0.78 -2.30 2.67
N HIS A 107 -0.10 -2.08 3.79
CA HIS A 107 -0.74 -1.99 5.11
C HIS A 107 -1.49 -0.67 5.34
N ILE A 108 -1.12 0.43 4.68
CA ILE A 108 -1.91 1.67 4.66
C ILE A 108 -3.20 1.42 3.90
N LEU A 109 -3.12 0.88 2.68
CA LEU A 109 -4.28 0.65 1.82
C LEU A 109 -5.23 -0.41 2.37
N MET A 110 -4.70 -1.44 3.01
CA MET A 110 -5.43 -2.61 3.48
C MET A 110 -5.08 -2.89 4.95
N PRO A 111 -5.56 -2.05 5.90
CA PRO A 111 -5.27 -2.24 7.31
C PRO A 111 -5.89 -3.52 7.83
N GLU A 112 -5.23 -4.13 8.80
CA GLU A 112 -5.59 -5.43 9.36
C GLU A 112 -7.07 -5.51 9.79
N ASP A 113 -7.58 -4.47 10.44
CA ASP A 113 -8.94 -4.49 11.02
C ASP A 113 -10.05 -4.44 9.97
N GLU A 114 -9.78 -3.81 8.83
CA GLU A 114 -10.70 -3.81 7.68
C GLU A 114 -10.53 -5.08 6.85
N LEU A 115 -9.29 -5.53 6.67
CA LEU A 115 -9.00 -6.77 5.95
C LEU A 115 -9.69 -7.97 6.61
N LYS A 116 -9.73 -8.02 7.95
CA LYS A 116 -10.46 -9.05 8.72
C LYS A 116 -11.93 -9.20 8.30
N LYS A 117 -12.58 -8.14 7.82
CA LYS A 117 -14.00 -8.16 7.43
C LYS A 117 -14.21 -8.87 6.09
N VAL A 118 -13.19 -8.91 5.24
CA VAL A 118 -13.27 -9.41 3.87
C VAL A 118 -12.24 -10.51 3.55
N GLU A 119 -11.46 -10.98 4.54
CA GLU A 119 -10.35 -11.93 4.34
C GLU A 119 -10.75 -13.31 3.81
N CYS A 120 -12.05 -13.63 3.77
CA CYS A 120 -12.57 -14.87 3.19
C CYS A 120 -12.94 -14.74 1.69
N LEU A 121 -12.92 -13.53 1.15
CA LEU A 121 -13.24 -13.27 -0.26
C LEU A 121 -12.05 -13.61 -1.17
N PRO A 122 -12.28 -13.89 -2.46
CA PRO A 122 -11.18 -14.05 -3.41
C PRO A 122 -10.38 -12.76 -3.57
N VAL A 123 -9.11 -12.87 -3.95
CA VAL A 123 -8.16 -11.74 -4.00
C VAL A 123 -8.66 -10.59 -4.87
N TRP A 124 -9.37 -10.87 -5.97
CA TRP A 124 -9.92 -9.85 -6.86
C TRP A 124 -11.05 -9.04 -6.20
N GLU A 125 -11.93 -9.67 -5.41
CA GLU A 125 -12.97 -8.97 -4.64
C GLU A 125 -12.35 -8.12 -3.53
N ILE A 126 -11.31 -8.64 -2.87
CA ILE A 126 -10.54 -7.88 -1.88
C ILE A 126 -9.91 -6.65 -2.56
N ALA A 127 -9.27 -6.83 -3.72
CA ALA A 127 -8.67 -5.73 -4.46
C ALA A 127 -9.70 -4.66 -4.86
N GLU A 128 -10.89 -5.09 -5.28
CA GLU A 128 -12.00 -4.19 -5.60
C GLU A 128 -12.52 -3.44 -4.36
N HIS A 129 -12.71 -4.14 -3.23
CA HIS A 129 -13.15 -3.55 -1.96
C HIS A 129 -12.23 -2.42 -1.48
N PHE A 130 -10.92 -2.62 -1.59
CA PHE A 130 -9.92 -1.62 -1.18
C PHE A 130 -9.57 -0.62 -2.31
N GLY A 131 -10.07 -0.84 -3.52
CA GLY A 131 -9.78 -0.02 -4.70
C GLY A 131 -8.32 -0.07 -5.14
N VAL A 132 -7.64 -1.20 -4.94
CA VAL A 132 -6.21 -1.40 -5.25
C VAL A 132 -6.00 -2.30 -6.47
N LEU A 133 -4.77 -2.36 -6.97
CA LEU A 133 -4.37 -3.36 -7.96
C LEU A 133 -4.33 -4.77 -7.34
N GLU A 134 -4.71 -5.79 -8.11
CA GLU A 134 -4.78 -7.17 -7.61
C GLU A 134 -3.42 -7.68 -7.09
N ASP A 135 -2.32 -7.27 -7.72
CA ASP A 135 -0.98 -7.64 -7.27
C ASP A 135 -0.63 -7.06 -5.89
N VAL A 136 -1.11 -5.85 -5.57
CA VAL A 136 -0.95 -5.24 -4.24
C VAL A 136 -1.74 -6.05 -3.20
N ALA A 137 -2.98 -6.41 -3.52
CA ALA A 137 -3.81 -7.25 -2.64
C ALA A 137 -3.17 -8.64 -2.43
N ARG A 138 -2.65 -9.26 -3.50
CA ARG A 138 -1.98 -10.55 -3.43
C ARG A 138 -0.76 -10.52 -2.52
N ARG A 139 0.12 -9.51 -2.67
CA ARG A 139 1.30 -9.35 -1.81
C ARG A 139 0.90 -9.08 -0.36
N ARG A 140 -0.14 -8.27 -0.13
CA ARG A 140 -0.69 -8.01 1.22
C ARG A 140 -1.15 -9.27 1.95
N LEU A 141 -1.75 -10.20 1.22
CA LEU A 141 -2.27 -11.48 1.71
C LEU A 141 -1.20 -12.58 1.78
N THR A 142 0.00 -12.35 1.28
CA THR A 142 1.07 -13.36 1.22
C THR A 142 2.37 -12.82 1.83
N GLU A 143 3.23 -12.18 1.03
CA GLU A 143 4.54 -11.65 1.41
C GLU A 143 4.51 -10.72 2.63
N PHE A 144 3.49 -9.88 2.70
CA PHE A 144 3.32 -8.84 3.72
C PHE A 144 2.32 -9.21 4.81
N ALA A 145 1.81 -10.45 4.80
CA ALA A 145 0.95 -10.91 5.87
C ALA A 145 1.74 -10.97 7.19
N THR A 146 1.12 -10.49 8.25
CA THR A 146 1.68 -10.61 9.60
C THR A 146 1.58 -12.04 10.11
N ASP A 147 2.44 -12.44 11.03
CA ASP A 147 2.36 -13.79 11.62
C ASP A 147 1.02 -14.06 12.33
N SER A 148 0.38 -13.01 12.86
CA SER A 148 -0.95 -13.09 13.47
C SER A 148 -2.03 -13.39 12.43
N GLU A 149 -1.96 -12.77 11.26
CA GLU A 149 -2.86 -13.03 10.13
C GLU A 149 -2.67 -14.44 9.60
N LEU A 150 -1.42 -14.84 9.32
CA LEU A 150 -1.10 -16.18 8.83
C LEU A 150 -1.58 -17.28 9.79
N ARG A 151 -1.38 -17.08 11.10
CA ARG A 151 -1.90 -18.02 12.13
C ARG A 151 -3.42 -18.08 12.15
N ARG A 152 -4.10 -16.94 11.97
CA ARG A 152 -5.57 -16.88 11.93
C ARG A 152 -6.12 -17.61 10.69
N TRP A 153 -5.53 -17.39 9.52
CA TRP A 153 -5.98 -18.00 8.27
C TRP A 153 -5.77 -19.51 8.27
N ARG A 154 -4.60 -20.01 8.72
CA ARG A 154 -4.35 -21.47 8.87
C ARG A 154 -5.41 -22.16 9.73
N ARG A 155 -5.78 -21.56 10.87
CA ARG A 155 -6.82 -22.09 11.75
C ARG A 155 -8.20 -22.16 11.10
N LYS A 156 -8.51 -21.23 10.18
CA LYS A 156 -9.78 -21.25 9.43
C LYS A 156 -9.78 -22.36 8.39
N ASP A 157 -8.68 -22.56 7.68
CA ASP A 157 -8.54 -23.63 6.69
C ASP A 157 -8.64 -25.02 7.32
N GLU A 158 -8.09 -25.19 8.53
CA GLU A 158 -8.20 -26.44 9.30
C GLU A 158 -9.63 -26.70 9.77
N LYS A 159 -10.37 -25.67 10.20
CA LYS A 159 -11.78 -25.80 10.62
C LYS A 159 -12.74 -26.03 9.46
N GLY A 160 -12.43 -25.50 8.27
CA GLY A 160 -13.21 -25.75 7.05
C GLY A 160 -13.01 -27.13 6.44
N LYS A 161 -12.07 -27.93 6.97
CA LYS A 161 -11.75 -29.30 6.52
C LYS A 161 -12.29 -30.41 7.44
N SER A 162 -13.01 -30.08 8.51
CA SER A 162 -13.72 -31.09 9.31
C SER A 162 -15.00 -31.53 8.57
N PRO A 163 -15.18 -32.83 8.29
CA PRO A 163 -16.34 -33.38 7.60
C PRO A 163 -17.63 -33.30 8.43
#